data_AF-A0A397JMI1-F1
#
_entry.id   AF-A0A397JMI1-F1
#
_cell.length_a   1.000
_cell.length_b   1.000
_cell.length_c   1.000
_cell.angle_alpha   90.00
_cell.angle_beta   90.00
_cell.angle_gamma   90.00
#
_symmetry.space_group_name_H-M   'P 1'
#
loop_
_entity.id
_entity.type
_entity.pdbx_description
1 polymer ?
#
loop_
_entity_poly.entity_id
_entity_poly.type
_entity_poly.pdbx_seq_one_letter_code
_entity_poly.pdbx_strand_id
1 'polypeptide(L)'
;MALKFFDKLSQNFIELLNEKMIIIGIVNLENVETRFVFNLMLAAIEFELKKLTNKLETHLIDTKASWLKTYFSLICRTIFNKNDFKKLENYCNDIIAKHPNIIFDSSDFYSRPESALDYVVKWRIVQNPALTSNLEEWSKENFLSLKTTLQQCLPLIRYFHIPNTELFDKIRPYKKLLARSFVVTELPPRAEIPKEPFSTIISEENVA
;
A
#
# COMPACT_ATOMS: atom_id res chain seq x y z
N MET A 1 -15.14 -1.13 -17.20
CA MET A 1 -14.42 -2.38 -16.84
C MET A 1 -14.99 -3.03 -15.58
N ALA A 2 -15.44 -2.26 -14.58
CA ALA A 2 -16.16 -2.79 -13.40
C ALA A 2 -17.46 -3.55 -13.73
N LEU A 3 -18.24 -3.11 -14.73
CA LEU A 3 -19.51 -3.76 -15.10
C LEU A 3 -19.38 -5.24 -15.54
N LYS A 4 -18.35 -5.58 -16.34
CA LYS A 4 -18.11 -6.99 -16.76
C LYS A 4 -17.65 -7.88 -15.59
N PHE A 5 -17.03 -7.28 -14.57
CA PHE A 5 -16.67 -7.97 -13.33
C PHE A 5 -17.91 -8.27 -12.49
N PHE A 6 -18.86 -7.33 -12.42
CA PHE A 6 -20.16 -7.51 -11.78
C PHE A 6 -21.04 -8.56 -12.47
N ASP A 7 -21.05 -8.66 -13.80
CA ASP A 7 -21.87 -9.67 -14.49
C ASP A 7 -21.40 -11.11 -14.22
N LYS A 8 -20.08 -11.32 -14.17
CA LYS A 8 -19.48 -12.63 -13.88
C LYS A 8 -19.48 -12.96 -12.39
N LEU A 9 -19.38 -11.95 -11.53
CA LEU A 9 -19.64 -12.09 -10.09
C LEU A 9 -21.11 -12.39 -9.85
N SER A 10 -22.06 -11.71 -10.49
CA SER A 10 -23.50 -11.80 -10.26
C SER A 10 -24.02 -13.24 -10.25
N GLN A 11 -23.67 -14.07 -11.24
CA GLN A 11 -24.12 -15.46 -11.28
C GLN A 11 -23.51 -16.31 -10.15
N ASN A 12 -22.19 -16.26 -9.97
CA ASN A 12 -21.50 -17.00 -8.92
C ASN A 12 -21.85 -16.47 -7.51
N PHE A 13 -22.14 -15.17 -7.39
CA PHE A 13 -22.44 -14.46 -6.16
C PHE A 13 -23.89 -14.68 -5.75
N ILE A 14 -24.85 -14.77 -6.68
CA ILE A 14 -26.22 -15.19 -6.39
C ILE A 14 -26.27 -16.68 -5.99
N GLU A 15 -25.49 -17.56 -6.64
CA GLU A 15 -25.35 -18.96 -6.20
C GLU A 15 -24.70 -19.10 -4.82
N LEU A 16 -23.70 -18.25 -4.51
CA LEU A 16 -23.10 -18.15 -3.17
C LEU A 16 -24.06 -17.54 -2.14
N LEU A 17 -24.83 -16.51 -2.52
CA LEU A 17 -25.82 -15.83 -1.69
C LEU A 17 -27.09 -16.63 -1.47
N ASN A 18 -27.37 -17.68 -2.26
CA ASN A 18 -28.45 -18.60 -1.94
C ASN A 18 -28.23 -19.11 -0.51
N GLU A 19 -29.03 -18.57 0.39
CA GLU A 19 -28.81 -18.46 1.82
C GLU A 19 -28.50 -19.80 2.49
N LYS A 20 -28.83 -20.93 1.84
CA LYS A 20 -28.41 -22.26 2.26
C LYS A 20 -26.89 -22.46 2.32
N MET A 21 -26.07 -22.08 1.34
CA MET A 21 -24.65 -22.51 1.34
C MET A 21 -23.78 -21.77 2.36
N ILE A 22 -24.01 -20.47 2.57
CA ILE A 22 -23.28 -19.64 3.54
C ILE A 22 -23.78 -19.91 4.97
N ILE A 23 -25.08 -20.13 5.18
CA ILE A 23 -25.63 -20.45 6.51
C ILE A 23 -25.28 -21.88 6.94
N ILE A 24 -25.18 -22.84 6.01
CA ILE A 24 -24.88 -24.27 6.28
C ILE A 24 -23.36 -24.56 6.38
N GLY A 25 -22.47 -23.62 6.03
CA GLY A 25 -21.03 -23.76 6.26
C GLY A 25 -20.26 -24.57 5.21
N ILE A 26 -20.91 -24.94 4.10
CA ILE A 26 -20.36 -25.76 3.01
C ILE A 26 -19.86 -24.86 1.86
N VAL A 27 -18.92 -23.95 2.13
CA VAL A 27 -18.09 -23.46 1.01
C VAL A 27 -16.80 -24.25 1.11
N ASN A 28 -16.68 -25.31 0.31
CA ASN A 28 -15.41 -26.02 0.17
C ASN A 28 -14.48 -25.12 -0.66
N LEU A 29 -13.51 -24.52 0.02
CA LEU A 29 -12.54 -23.59 -0.57
C LEU A 29 -11.21 -24.28 -0.94
N GLU A 30 -11.05 -25.57 -0.67
CA GLU A 30 -9.78 -26.28 -0.85
C GLU A 30 -9.27 -26.21 -2.30
N ASN A 31 -10.18 -26.42 -3.25
CA ASN A 31 -9.89 -26.47 -4.69
C ASN A 31 -10.25 -25.18 -5.44
N VAL A 32 -10.62 -24.12 -4.72
CA VAL A 32 -10.97 -22.83 -5.33
C VAL A 32 -9.71 -22.00 -5.55
N GLU A 33 -9.62 -21.32 -6.69
CA GLU A 33 -8.52 -20.42 -7.00
C GLU A 33 -8.38 -19.35 -5.89
N THR A 34 -7.19 -19.20 -5.32
CA THR A 34 -6.95 -18.28 -4.19
C THR A 34 -7.33 -16.84 -4.50
N ARG A 35 -7.11 -16.39 -5.75
CA ARG A 35 -7.52 -15.05 -6.18
C ARG A 35 -9.04 -14.87 -6.14
N PHE A 36 -9.80 -15.89 -6.48
CA PHE A 36 -11.25 -15.87 -6.36
C PHE A 36 -11.67 -15.79 -4.89
N VAL A 37 -11.05 -16.58 -4.00
CA VAL A 37 -11.32 -16.53 -2.56
C VAL A 37 -11.02 -15.13 -1.98
N PHE A 38 -9.92 -14.51 -2.40
CA PHE A 38 -9.57 -13.14 -2.03
C PHE A 38 -10.63 -12.14 -2.52
N ASN A 39 -11.04 -12.21 -3.79
CA ASN A 39 -12.09 -11.34 -4.34
C ASN A 39 -13.44 -11.54 -3.63
N LEU A 40 -13.79 -12.78 -3.29
CA LEU A 40 -14.99 -13.10 -2.52
C LEU A 40 -14.94 -12.46 -1.13
N MET A 41 -13.76 -12.44 -0.49
CA MET A 41 -13.55 -11.74 0.78
C MET A 41 -13.74 -10.22 0.62
N LEU A 42 -13.23 -9.62 -0.46
CA LEU A 42 -13.44 -8.20 -0.74
C LEU A 42 -14.92 -7.87 -0.91
N ALA A 43 -15.68 -8.72 -1.60
CA ALA A 43 -17.12 -8.59 -1.76
C ALA A 43 -17.84 -8.76 -0.41
N ALA A 44 -17.49 -9.79 0.37
CA ALA A 44 -18.09 -10.03 1.68
C ALA A 44 -17.98 -8.81 2.61
N ILE A 45 -16.89 -8.05 2.53
CA ILE A 45 -16.73 -6.78 3.27
C ILE A 45 -17.64 -5.69 2.72
N GLU A 46 -17.70 -5.53 1.41
CA GLU A 46 -18.56 -4.53 0.75
C GLU A 46 -20.05 -4.73 1.09
N PHE A 47 -20.47 -5.99 1.28
CA PHE A 47 -21.81 -6.36 1.71
C PHE A 47 -21.95 -6.55 3.24
N GLU A 48 -20.95 -6.14 4.02
CA GLU A 48 -20.94 -6.22 5.49
C GLU A 48 -21.19 -7.63 6.08
N LEU A 49 -20.84 -8.70 5.35
CA LEU A 49 -21.00 -10.10 5.73
C LEU A 49 -19.91 -10.58 6.71
N LYS A 50 -19.87 -9.99 7.91
CA LYS A 50 -18.80 -10.17 8.92
C LYS A 50 -18.42 -11.63 9.22
N LYS A 51 -19.40 -12.54 9.30
CA LYS A 51 -19.14 -13.97 9.56
C LYS A 51 -18.39 -14.63 8.40
N LEU A 52 -18.77 -14.30 7.17
CA LEU A 52 -18.12 -14.81 5.96
C LEU A 52 -16.71 -14.23 5.81
N THR A 53 -16.55 -12.92 6.00
CA THR A 53 -15.24 -12.24 6.00
C THR A 53 -14.27 -12.93 6.96
N ASN A 54 -14.69 -13.15 8.21
CA ASN A 54 -13.86 -13.81 9.23
C ASN A 54 -13.43 -15.23 8.85
N LYS A 55 -14.29 -15.98 8.15
CA LYS A 55 -13.99 -17.35 7.69
C LYS A 55 -13.00 -17.33 6.52
N LEU A 56 -13.19 -16.40 5.59
CA LEU A 56 -12.32 -16.25 4.41
C LEU A 56 -10.93 -15.75 4.79
N GLU A 57 -10.82 -14.77 5.69
CA GLU A 57 -9.53 -14.29 6.21
C GLU A 57 -8.74 -15.44 6.86
N THR A 58 -9.37 -16.21 7.75
CA THR A 58 -8.72 -17.37 8.39
C THR A 58 -8.31 -18.41 7.36
N HIS A 59 -9.17 -18.76 6.41
CA HIS A 59 -8.83 -19.73 5.37
C HIS A 59 -7.62 -19.30 4.53
N LEU A 60 -7.56 -18.02 4.13
CA LEU A 60 -6.43 -17.49 3.37
C LEU A 60 -5.12 -17.55 4.17
N ILE A 61 -5.15 -17.16 5.45
CA ILE A 61 -3.98 -17.16 6.32
C ILE A 61 -3.49 -18.59 6.57
N ASP A 62 -4.38 -19.51 6.92
CA ASP A 62 -4.03 -20.87 7.35
C ASP A 62 -3.58 -21.74 6.18
N THR A 63 -4.22 -21.60 5.01
CA THR A 63 -4.02 -22.54 3.89
C THR A 63 -3.30 -21.96 2.70
N LYS A 64 -3.26 -20.63 2.53
CA LYS A 64 -2.73 -19.95 1.33
C LYS A 64 -1.61 -18.95 1.66
N ALA A 65 -0.87 -19.15 2.75
CA ALA A 65 0.22 -18.27 3.19
C ALA A 65 1.30 -18.01 2.11
N SER A 66 1.61 -19.00 1.27
CA SER A 66 2.55 -18.83 0.15
C SER A 66 2.04 -17.82 -0.87
N TRP A 67 0.76 -17.94 -1.26
CA TRP A 67 0.10 -16.98 -2.15
C TRP A 67 0.07 -15.58 -1.52
N LEU A 68 -0.26 -15.48 -0.23
CA LEU A 68 -0.25 -14.19 0.48
C LEU A 68 1.12 -13.51 0.45
N LYS A 69 2.21 -14.28 0.59
CA LYS A 69 3.58 -13.75 0.47
C LYS A 69 3.91 -13.31 -0.96
N THR A 70 3.51 -14.08 -1.97
CA THR A 70 3.73 -13.73 -3.39
C THR A 70 3.02 -12.43 -3.78
N TYR A 71 1.82 -12.21 -3.26
CA TYR A 71 0.98 -11.04 -3.58
C TYR A 71 0.94 -10.01 -2.44
N PHE A 72 1.96 -9.99 -1.59
CA PHE A 72 1.95 -9.23 -0.33
C PHE A 72 1.65 -7.75 -0.51
N SER A 73 2.29 -7.10 -1.49
CA SER A 73 2.09 -5.68 -1.79
C SER A 73 0.66 -5.34 -2.19
N LEU A 74 0.06 -6.16 -3.05
CA LEU A 74 -1.32 -6.04 -3.48
C LEU A 74 -2.26 -6.14 -2.29
N ILE A 75 -2.02 -7.12 -1.42
CA ILE A 75 -2.83 -7.37 -0.23
C ILE A 75 -2.72 -6.19 0.74
N CYS A 76 -1.50 -5.78 1.09
CA CYS A 76 -1.22 -4.63 1.94
C CYS A 76 -1.94 -3.37 1.44
N ARG A 77 -1.80 -3.03 0.15
CA ARG A 77 -2.50 -1.88 -0.45
C ARG A 77 -4.02 -2.00 -0.36
N THR A 78 -4.55 -3.21 -0.53
CA THR A 78 -6.01 -3.44 -0.51
C THR A 78 -6.57 -3.27 0.90
N ILE A 79 -5.89 -3.84 1.90
CA ILE A 79 -6.25 -3.72 3.31
C ILE A 79 -6.15 -2.27 3.77
N PHE A 80 -5.09 -1.58 3.36
CA PHE A 80 -4.84 -0.20 3.77
C PHE A 80 -5.98 0.76 3.41
N ASN A 81 -6.66 0.50 2.29
CA ASN A 81 -7.76 1.35 1.82
C ASN A 81 -9.11 1.03 2.48
N LYS A 82 -9.21 0.00 3.34
CA LYS A 82 -10.46 -0.57 3.84
C LYS A 82 -10.31 -1.01 5.29
N ASN A 83 -11.03 -0.39 6.22
CA ASN A 83 -10.83 -0.55 7.67
C ASN A 83 -11.39 -1.86 8.31
N ASP A 84 -11.64 -2.92 7.53
CA ASP A 84 -12.41 -4.09 8.00
C ASP A 84 -11.64 -5.42 8.04
N PHE A 85 -10.34 -5.45 7.69
CA PHE A 85 -9.54 -6.69 7.55
C PHE A 85 -8.72 -7.07 8.79
N LYS A 86 -9.32 -7.24 9.97
CA LYS A 86 -8.54 -7.32 11.22
C LYS A 86 -7.49 -8.45 11.25
N LYS A 87 -7.78 -9.66 10.77
CA LYS A 87 -6.83 -10.78 10.85
C LYS A 87 -5.76 -10.66 9.78
N LEU A 88 -6.15 -10.31 8.57
CA LEU A 88 -5.21 -10.15 7.46
C LEU A 88 -4.31 -8.92 7.65
N GLU A 89 -4.84 -7.85 8.25
CA GLU A 89 -4.07 -6.70 8.69
C GLU A 89 -3.01 -7.12 9.71
N ASN A 90 -3.39 -7.85 10.76
CA ASN A 90 -2.44 -8.38 11.74
C ASN A 90 -1.38 -9.29 11.10
N TYR A 91 -1.78 -10.18 10.19
CA TYR A 91 -0.86 -11.01 9.42
C TYR A 91 0.17 -10.17 8.65
N CYS A 92 -0.27 -9.12 7.95
CA CYS A 92 0.62 -8.19 7.26
C CYS A 92 1.55 -7.47 8.25
N ASN A 93 1.01 -6.98 9.37
CA ASN A 93 1.77 -6.26 10.39
C ASN A 93 2.91 -7.10 10.96
N ASP A 94 2.65 -8.37 11.26
CA ASP A 94 3.65 -9.31 11.79
C ASP A 94 4.79 -9.57 10.79
N ILE A 95 4.48 -9.62 9.49
CA ILE A 95 5.49 -9.81 8.44
C ILE A 95 6.32 -8.54 8.28
N ILE A 96 5.68 -7.36 8.22
CA ILE A 96 6.36 -6.07 8.02
C ILE A 96 7.28 -5.78 9.20
N ALA A 97 6.85 -6.09 10.43
CA ALA A 97 7.67 -5.91 11.63
C ALA A 97 8.97 -6.72 11.61
N LYS A 98 8.98 -7.89 10.94
CA LYS A 98 10.14 -8.79 10.84
C LYS A 98 10.96 -8.56 9.57
N HIS A 99 10.29 -8.23 8.47
CA HIS A 99 10.86 -8.16 7.12
C HIS A 99 10.32 -6.94 6.36
N PRO A 100 10.65 -5.71 6.77
CA PRO A 100 10.09 -4.49 6.17
C PRO A 100 10.40 -4.34 4.68
N ASN A 101 11.48 -4.96 4.20
CA ASN A 101 11.88 -4.96 2.78
C ASN A 101 10.85 -5.56 1.83
N ILE A 102 9.99 -6.47 2.29
CA ILE A 102 8.97 -7.13 1.46
C ILE A 102 8.03 -6.14 0.76
N ILE A 103 7.77 -4.97 1.36
CA ILE A 103 6.96 -3.91 0.76
C ILE A 103 7.74 -3.26 -0.39
N PHE A 104 9.01 -2.92 -0.15
CA PHE A 104 9.86 -2.13 -1.04
C PHE A 104 10.42 -2.94 -2.22
N ASP A 105 10.53 -4.25 -2.07
CA ASP A 105 10.99 -5.17 -3.11
C ASP A 105 9.88 -5.51 -4.13
N SER A 106 8.63 -5.15 -3.84
CA SER A 106 7.49 -5.42 -4.73
C SER A 106 7.40 -4.42 -5.89
N SER A 107 6.96 -4.90 -7.07
CA SER A 107 6.76 -4.04 -8.25
C SER A 107 5.68 -2.97 -8.04
N ASP A 108 4.66 -3.24 -7.22
CA ASP A 108 3.58 -2.28 -6.90
C ASP A 108 4.16 -1.00 -6.28
N PHE A 109 5.08 -1.13 -5.32
CA PHE A 109 5.71 0.00 -4.64
C PHE A 109 6.98 0.48 -5.33
N TYR A 110 7.63 -0.37 -6.14
CA TYR A 110 8.74 0.02 -6.99
C TYR A 110 8.37 1.17 -7.94
N SER A 111 7.19 1.09 -8.54
CA SER A 111 6.71 2.11 -9.48
C SER A 111 6.23 3.41 -8.82
N ARG A 112 5.99 3.37 -7.50
CA ARG A 112 5.35 4.43 -6.71
C ARG A 112 5.95 4.53 -5.30
N PRO A 113 7.21 4.98 -5.18
CA PRO A 113 7.91 5.07 -3.89
C PRO A 113 7.23 6.01 -2.89
N GLU A 114 6.50 7.03 -3.34
CA GLU A 114 5.69 7.91 -2.49
C GLU A 114 4.52 7.17 -1.83
N SER A 115 3.91 6.23 -2.54
CA SER A 115 2.85 5.36 -2.01
C SER A 115 3.40 4.41 -0.94
N ALA A 116 4.67 3.99 -1.06
CA ALA A 116 5.33 3.15 -0.06
C ALA A 116 5.58 3.92 1.24
N LEU A 117 6.05 5.18 1.14
CA LEU A 117 6.23 6.07 2.30
C LEU A 117 4.90 6.32 3.02
N ASP A 118 3.86 6.67 2.27
CA ASP A 118 2.52 6.92 2.81
C ASP A 118 1.98 5.69 3.55
N TYR A 119 2.14 4.50 2.94
CA TYR A 119 1.75 3.24 3.55
C TYR A 119 2.48 2.98 4.87
N VAL A 120 3.83 3.03 4.90
CA VAL A 120 4.58 2.67 6.13
C VAL A 120 4.37 3.67 7.26
N VAL A 121 4.17 4.97 6.94
CA VAL A 121 3.87 5.96 7.97
C VAL A 121 2.48 5.71 8.55
N LYS A 122 1.45 5.57 7.71
CA LYS A 122 0.10 5.35 8.20
C LYS A 122 -0.03 4.00 8.93
N TRP A 123 0.60 2.94 8.42
CA TRP A 123 0.74 1.67 9.11
C TRP A 123 1.29 1.86 10.53
N ARG A 124 2.35 2.66 10.69
CA ARG A 124 2.95 2.88 12.01
C ARG A 124 2.08 3.72 12.94
N ILE A 125 1.29 4.65 12.41
CA ILE A 125 0.30 5.41 13.19
C ILE A 125 -0.77 4.47 13.75
N VAL A 126 -1.30 3.55 12.94
CA VAL A 126 -2.28 2.54 13.40
C VAL A 126 -1.72 1.68 14.53
N GLN A 127 -0.43 1.33 14.45
CA GLN A 127 0.25 0.53 15.48
C GLN A 127 0.58 1.30 16.77
N ASN A 128 0.40 2.62 16.81
CA ASN A 128 0.71 3.43 17.97
C ASN A 128 -0.50 4.32 18.34
N PRO A 129 -1.39 3.83 19.23
CA PRO A 129 -2.61 4.55 19.63
C PRO A 129 -2.37 5.93 20.24
N ALA A 130 -1.14 6.23 20.70
CA ALA A 130 -0.79 7.53 21.24
C ALA A 130 -0.53 8.59 20.15
N LEU A 131 -0.40 8.20 18.88
CA LEU A 131 -0.21 9.11 17.76
C LEU A 131 -1.56 9.48 17.15
N THR A 132 -1.81 10.78 17.01
CA THR A 132 -2.99 11.27 16.29
C THR A 132 -2.79 11.10 14.78
N SER A 133 -3.87 10.99 14.02
CA SER A 133 -3.80 10.98 12.55
C SER A 133 -3.44 12.36 11.98
N ASN A 134 -3.63 13.43 12.77
CA ASN A 134 -3.30 14.80 12.37
C ASN A 134 -1.83 15.14 12.65
N LEU A 135 -1.00 15.12 11.60
CA LEU A 135 0.43 15.41 11.68
C LEU A 135 0.76 16.84 12.16
N GLU A 136 -0.19 17.79 12.10
CA GLU A 136 0.01 19.15 12.58
C GLU A 136 0.05 19.23 14.11
N GLU A 137 -0.64 18.30 14.80
CA GLU A 137 -0.70 18.21 16.27
C GLU A 137 0.52 17.51 16.87
N TRP A 138 1.41 16.99 16.04
CA TRP A 138 2.52 16.16 16.51
C TRP A 138 3.62 17.00 17.17
N SER A 139 3.97 16.59 18.40
CA SER A 139 5.15 17.08 19.11
C SER A 139 6.44 16.60 18.43
N LYS A 140 7.57 17.21 18.80
CA LYS A 140 8.90 16.74 18.35
C LYS A 140 9.17 15.29 18.77
N GLU A 141 8.65 14.87 19.92
CA GLU A 141 8.80 13.51 20.47
C GLU A 141 7.99 12.50 19.65
N ASN A 142 6.78 12.86 19.20
CA ASN A 142 5.98 12.02 18.31
C ASN A 142 6.72 11.72 17.01
N PHE A 143 7.30 12.76 16.38
CA PHE A 143 8.14 12.59 15.19
C PHE A 143 9.39 11.75 15.46
N LEU A 144 10.05 11.95 16.59
CA LEU A 144 11.25 11.18 16.95
C LEU A 144 10.92 9.70 17.17
N SER A 145 9.83 9.40 17.86
CA SER A 145 9.34 8.03 18.09
C SER A 145 8.99 7.34 16.78
N LEU A 146 8.27 8.04 15.89
CA LEU A 146 7.96 7.53 14.55
C LEU A 146 9.25 7.25 13.77
N LYS A 147 10.20 8.19 13.78
CA LYS A 147 11.49 8.06 13.09
C LYS A 147 12.27 6.84 13.58
N THR A 148 12.40 6.68 14.89
CA THR A 148 13.12 5.55 15.49
C THR A 148 12.47 4.24 15.11
N THR A 149 11.15 4.16 15.04
CA THR A 149 10.50 2.92 14.63
C THR A 149 10.69 2.65 13.13
N LEU A 150 10.54 3.66 12.29
CA LEU A 150 10.69 3.54 10.84
C LEU A 150 12.15 3.49 10.39
N GLN A 151 13.13 3.49 11.29
CA GLN A 151 14.55 3.58 10.94
C GLN A 151 15.02 2.46 9.99
N GLN A 152 14.40 1.28 10.04
CA GLN A 152 14.69 0.17 9.13
C GLN A 152 13.95 0.29 7.78
N CYS A 153 12.82 1.00 7.74
CA CYS A 153 12.02 1.21 6.53
C CYS A 153 12.49 2.42 5.73
N LEU A 154 12.89 3.52 6.40
CA LEU A 154 13.25 4.78 5.75
C LEU A 154 14.37 4.64 4.69
N PRO A 155 15.45 3.85 4.91
CA PRO A 155 16.49 3.66 3.91
C PRO A 155 16.04 2.86 2.67
N LEU A 156 14.95 2.09 2.79
CA LEU A 156 14.41 1.26 1.70
C LEU A 156 13.53 2.08 0.74
N ILE A 157 13.17 3.30 1.14
CA ILE A 157 12.38 4.21 0.31
C ILE A 157 13.29 4.86 -0.74
N ARG A 158 12.96 4.68 -2.01
CA ARG A 158 13.73 5.18 -3.14
C ARG A 158 13.40 6.64 -3.46
N TYR A 159 13.72 7.56 -2.54
CA TYR A 159 13.35 8.98 -2.65
C TYR A 159 13.73 9.64 -3.99
N PHE A 160 14.88 9.27 -4.56
CA PHE A 160 15.34 9.79 -5.85
C PHE A 160 14.43 9.43 -7.04
N HIS A 161 13.57 8.43 -6.88
CA HIS A 161 12.59 8.03 -7.90
C HIS A 161 11.22 8.70 -7.68
N ILE A 162 11.05 9.51 -6.63
CA ILE A 162 9.82 10.27 -6.41
C ILE A 162 9.85 11.52 -7.29
N PRO A 163 8.88 11.72 -8.20
CA PRO A 163 8.82 12.93 -9.02
C PRO A 163 8.73 14.20 -8.15
N ASN A 164 9.39 15.28 -8.59
CA ASN A 164 9.34 16.57 -7.88
C ASN A 164 7.91 17.11 -7.68
N THR A 165 6.99 16.77 -8.58
CA THR A 165 5.56 17.13 -8.49
C THR A 165 4.88 16.46 -7.30
N GLU A 166 5.20 15.20 -6.99
CA GLU A 166 4.64 14.44 -5.86
C GLU A 166 5.32 14.80 -4.52
N LEU A 167 6.51 15.41 -4.59
CA LEU A 167 7.30 15.76 -3.42
C LEU A 167 6.60 16.81 -2.54
N PHE A 168 5.88 17.75 -3.15
CA PHE A 168 5.15 18.79 -2.42
C PHE A 168 3.86 18.31 -1.78
N ASP A 169 3.17 17.33 -2.38
CA ASP A 169 1.85 16.91 -1.92
C ASP A 169 1.93 15.66 -1.02
N LYS A 170 2.81 14.71 -1.35
CA LYS A 170 2.93 13.43 -0.63
C LYS A 170 4.05 13.43 0.39
N ILE A 171 5.17 14.12 0.13
CA ILE A 171 6.32 14.12 1.05
C ILE A 171 6.26 15.26 2.06
N ARG A 172 5.74 16.43 1.67
CA ARG A 172 5.66 17.62 2.55
C ARG A 172 5.06 17.35 3.93
N PRO A 173 3.97 16.56 4.10
CA PRO A 173 3.43 16.25 5.42
C PRO A 173 4.46 15.55 6.32
N TYR A 174 5.35 14.76 5.72
CA TYR A 174 6.40 14.00 6.39
C TYR A 174 7.75 14.70 6.42
N LYS A 175 7.84 15.96 5.97
CA LYS A 175 9.13 16.69 5.89
C LYS A 175 9.88 16.69 7.22
N LYS A 176 9.19 16.84 8.36
CA LYS A 176 9.81 16.80 9.70
C LYS A 176 10.43 15.44 10.04
N LEU A 177 9.83 14.35 9.55
CA LEU A 177 10.34 12.98 9.69
C LEU A 177 11.63 12.79 8.89
N LEU A 178 11.64 13.33 7.67
CA LEU A 178 12.71 13.15 6.68
C LEU A 178 13.87 14.13 6.88
N ALA A 179 13.62 15.35 7.37
CA ALA A 179 14.62 16.41 7.52
C ALA A 179 15.83 16.06 8.42
N ARG A 180 15.80 14.93 9.13
CA ARG A 180 16.95 14.40 9.89
C ARG A 180 17.45 13.03 9.43
N SER A 181 16.79 12.35 8.48
CA SER A 181 17.35 11.15 7.81
C SER A 181 18.13 11.57 6.55
N PHE A 182 17.71 12.67 5.92
CA PHE A 182 18.53 13.39 4.98
C PHE A 182 19.54 14.23 5.76
N VAL A 183 20.82 13.88 5.63
CA VAL A 183 21.84 14.92 5.54
C VAL A 183 21.49 15.69 4.27
N VAL A 184 20.67 16.75 4.40
CA VAL A 184 20.32 17.66 3.28
C VAL A 184 21.54 18.53 2.98
N THR A 185 22.59 17.92 2.45
CA THR A 185 23.66 18.63 1.73
C THR A 185 23.67 18.29 0.24
N GLU A 186 22.84 17.35 -0.22
CA GLU A 186 22.89 16.84 -1.60
C GLU A 186 21.49 16.71 -2.24
N LEU A 187 20.54 17.61 -1.92
CA LEU A 187 19.50 17.90 -2.91
C LEU A 187 20.12 18.92 -3.86
N PRO A 188 20.26 18.64 -5.17
CA PRO A 188 20.84 19.60 -6.08
C PRO A 188 20.05 20.92 -5.95
N PRO A 189 20.73 22.06 -5.79
CA PRO A 189 20.05 23.35 -5.78
C PRO A 189 19.19 23.42 -7.03
N ARG A 190 17.98 23.96 -6.89
CA ARG A 190 17.05 24.18 -8.01
C ARG A 190 17.83 24.78 -9.17
N ALA A 191 18.11 23.98 -10.20
CA ALA A 191 18.41 24.54 -11.49
C ALA A 191 17.12 25.23 -11.90
N GLU A 192 17.14 26.55 -11.95
CA GLU A 192 16.12 27.32 -12.65
C GLU A 192 15.93 26.65 -14.00
N ILE A 193 14.71 26.19 -14.28
CA ILE A 193 14.33 25.69 -15.60
C ILE A 193 14.74 26.80 -16.58
N PRO A 194 15.66 26.55 -17.54
CA PRO A 194 15.94 27.53 -18.57
C PRO A 194 14.59 27.87 -19.23
N LYS A 195 14.22 29.16 -19.20
CA LYS A 195 12.94 29.64 -19.73
C LYS A 195 12.87 29.58 -21.27
N GLU A 196 13.84 28.95 -21.93
CA GLU A 196 13.87 28.85 -23.37
C GLU A 196 13.63 27.40 -23.83
N PRO A 197 12.70 27.18 -24.76
CA PRO A 197 12.47 25.88 -25.35
C PRO A 197 13.71 25.44 -26.14
N PHE A 198 14.04 24.15 -26.06
CA PHE A 198 15.17 23.47 -26.72
C PHE A 198 15.15 23.49 -28.26
N SER A 199 14.36 24.35 -28.91
CA SER A 199 14.20 24.40 -30.36
C SER A 199 15.14 25.37 -31.10
N THR A 200 16.10 26.02 -30.41
CA THR A 200 16.97 27.02 -31.07
C THR A 200 18.44 26.61 -31.22
N ILE A 201 18.83 25.38 -30.87
CA ILE A 201 20.23 24.89 -31.07
C ILE A 201 20.31 23.83 -32.18
N ILE A 202 19.54 24.00 -33.25
CA ILE A 202 19.87 23.36 -34.53
C ILE A 202 19.72 24.41 -35.61
N SER A 203 20.79 25.18 -35.83
CA SER A 203 21.04 25.84 -37.10
C SER A 203 22.55 26.03 -37.25
N GLU A 204 23.07 25.49 -38.35
CA GLU A 204 24.24 26.01 -39.07
C GLU A 204 25.63 25.82 -38.44
N GLU A 205 26.13 24.59 -38.49
CA GLU A 205 27.57 24.38 -38.75
C GLU A 205 27.74 23.08 -39.57
N ASN A 206 27.49 23.21 -40.87
CA ASN A 206 28.02 22.33 -41.92
C ASN A 206 28.05 23.16 -43.22
N VAL A 207 28.96 24.13 -43.24
CA VAL A 207 29.52 24.68 -44.48
C VAL A 207 31.03 24.61 -44.35
N ALA A 208 31.60 23.56 -44.93
CA ALA A 208 32.94 23.53 -45.52
C ALA A 208 32.96 22.40 -46.54
#